data_AF-D9SVG5-F1
#
_entry.id   AF-D9SVG5-F1
#
_cell.length_a   1.000
_cell.length_b   1.000
_cell.length_c   1.000
_cell.angle_alpha   90.00
_cell.angle_beta   90.00
_cell.angle_gamma   90.00
#
_symmetry.space_group_name_H-M   'P 1'
#
loop_
_entity.id
_entity.type
_entity.pdbx_description
1 polymer ?
#
loop_
_entity_poly.entity_id
_entity_poly.type
_entity_poly.pdbx_seq_one_letter_code
_entity_poly.pdbx_strand_id
1 'polypeptide(L)'
;MGDIIGNREFHCRQFIESWYYDLNNQSDMLFKLTNSYRLLIGGADDFNKIALSKKKDVKNALNRAVELGEIIDEVIKSIDRSKCVILNYNVLKAEALEKILGTIVAEEVAHIIEKNGVIKEL
;
A
#
# COMPACT_ATOMS: atom_id res chain seq x y z
N MET A 1 20.85 18.21 -21.95
CA MET A 1 19.56 17.48 -22.09
C MET A 1 19.48 16.29 -21.13
N GLY A 2 20.59 15.61 -20.82
CA GLY A 2 20.66 14.55 -19.79
C GLY A 2 20.27 15.01 -18.37
N ASP A 3 20.69 16.21 -17.94
CA ASP A 3 20.36 16.72 -16.60
C ASP A 3 18.86 16.98 -16.37
N ILE A 4 18.11 17.36 -17.40
CA ILE A 4 16.67 17.65 -17.27
C ILE A 4 15.86 16.35 -17.16
N ILE A 5 16.32 15.28 -17.83
CA ILE A 5 15.66 13.96 -17.77
C ILE A 5 15.98 13.28 -16.44
N GLY A 6 17.25 13.27 -16.02
CA GLY A 6 17.65 12.72 -14.72
C GLY A 6 16.98 13.44 -13.54
N ASN A 7 16.83 14.77 -13.61
CA ASN A 7 16.12 15.52 -12.58
C ASN A 7 14.61 15.19 -12.55
N ARG A 8 13.97 14.99 -13.71
CA ARG A 8 12.55 14.59 -13.78
C ARG A 8 12.30 13.17 -13.26
N GLU A 9 13.16 12.21 -13.59
CA GLU A 9 13.05 10.83 -13.08
C GLU A 9 13.22 10.78 -11.56
N PHE A 10 14.16 11.55 -11.01
CA PHE A 10 14.38 11.69 -9.57
C PHE A 10 13.14 12.27 -8.87
N HIS A 11 12.55 13.34 -9.41
CA HIS A 11 11.33 13.92 -8.87
C HIS A 11 10.12 12.98 -8.93
N CYS A 12 9.95 12.21 -10.02
CA CYS A 12 8.87 11.23 -10.13
C CYS A 12 9.01 10.12 -9.09
N ARG A 13 10.23 9.62 -8.85
CA ARG A 13 10.48 8.62 -7.81
C ARG A 13 10.14 9.15 -6.42
N GLN A 14 10.64 10.33 -6.06
CA GLN A 14 10.34 10.94 -4.76
C GLN A 14 8.84 11.16 -4.55
N PHE A 15 8.14 11.62 -5.59
CA PHE A 15 6.70 11.81 -5.52
C PHE A 15 5.97 10.49 -5.21
N ILE A 16 6.33 9.40 -5.90
CA ILE A 16 5.73 8.08 -5.69
C ILE A 16 6.08 7.52 -4.31
N GLU A 17 7.32 7.68 -3.85
CA GLU A 17 7.75 7.24 -2.51
C GLU A 17 7.00 7.99 -1.40
N SER A 18 6.85 9.31 -1.51
CA SER A 18 6.04 10.12 -0.60
C SER A 18 4.59 9.65 -0.59
N TRP A 19 4.04 9.36 -1.77
CA TRP A 19 2.65 8.94 -1.89
C TRP A 19 2.41 7.53 -1.35
N TYR A 20 3.38 6.63 -1.51
CA TYR A 20 3.39 5.32 -0.89
C TYR A 20 3.46 5.41 0.64
N TYR A 21 4.26 6.36 1.16
CA TYR A 21 4.30 6.67 2.59
C TYR A 21 2.94 7.15 3.11
N ASP A 22 2.27 8.06 2.39
CA ASP A 22 0.94 8.55 2.76
C ASP A 22 -0.11 7.42 2.76
N LEU A 23 -0.09 6.53 1.77
CA LEU A 23 -0.96 5.36 1.73
C LEU A 23 -0.73 4.42 2.93
N ASN A 24 0.53 4.16 3.28
CA ASN A 24 0.85 3.33 4.45
C ASN A 24 0.36 3.98 5.74
N ASN A 25 0.52 5.29 5.88
CA ASN A 25 0.01 6.02 7.04
C ASN A 25 -1.52 5.92 7.14
N GLN A 26 -2.24 6.02 6.01
CA GLN A 26 -3.69 5.82 5.97
C GLN A 26 -4.09 4.40 6.35
N SER A 27 -3.34 3.39 5.88
CA SER A 27 -3.56 1.98 6.24
C SER A 27 -3.32 1.72 7.73
N ASP A 28 -2.26 2.29 8.31
CA ASP A 28 -1.97 2.20 9.74
C ASP A 28 -3.05 2.93 10.57
N MET A 29 -3.51 4.08 10.11
CA MET A 29 -4.63 4.80 10.71
C MET A 29 -5.90 3.96 10.69
N LEU A 30 -6.24 3.33 9.56
CA LEU A 30 -7.39 2.42 9.46
C LEU A 30 -7.30 1.27 10.47
N PHE A 31 -6.11 0.66 10.61
CA PHE A 31 -5.89 -0.39 11.60
C PHE A 31 -6.14 0.09 13.04
N LYS A 32 -5.61 1.27 13.39
CA LYS A 32 -5.82 1.88 14.72
C LYS A 32 -7.29 2.19 14.97
N LEU A 33 -7.99 2.79 14.01
CA LEU A 33 -9.41 3.11 14.13
C LEU A 33 -10.28 1.85 14.27
N THR A 34 -10.00 0.81 13.48
CA THR A 34 -10.72 -0.48 13.56
C THR A 34 -10.54 -1.13 14.94
N ASN A 35 -9.34 -1.06 15.52
CA ASN A 35 -9.10 -1.52 16.88
C ASN A 35 -9.88 -0.70 17.91
N SER A 36 -9.91 0.63 17.79
CA SER A 36 -10.72 1.49 18.66
C SER A 36 -12.21 1.22 18.54
N TYR A 37 -12.72 0.96 17.34
CA TYR A 37 -14.12 0.57 17.11
C TYR A 37 -14.47 -0.72 17.85
N ARG A 38 -13.63 -1.75 17.70
CA ARG A 38 -13.81 -3.02 18.41
C ARG A 38 -13.81 -2.85 19.93
N LEU A 39 -12.94 -1.98 20.46
CA LEU A 39 -12.88 -1.68 21.89
C LEU A 39 -14.14 -0.97 22.39
N LEU A 40 -14.71 -0.04 21.60
CA LEU A 40 -15.96 0.63 21.96
C LEU A 40 -17.14 -0.34 22.01
N ILE A 41 -17.25 -1.24 21.02
CA ILE A 41 -18.27 -2.30 21.00
C ILE A 41 -18.09 -3.25 22.19
N GLY A 42 -16.85 -3.68 22.47
CA GLY A 42 -16.55 -4.54 23.63
C GLY A 42 -16.90 -3.85 24.96
N GLY A 43 -16.52 -2.59 25.14
CA GLY A 43 -16.87 -1.81 26.33
C GLY A 43 -18.38 -1.61 26.50
N ALA A 44 -19.13 -1.46 25.41
CA ALA A 44 -20.59 -1.40 25.45
C ALA A 44 -21.21 -2.72 25.96
N ASP A 45 -20.69 -3.86 25.50
CA ASP A 45 -21.12 -5.19 25.96
C ASP A 45 -20.77 -5.42 27.44
N ASP A 46 -19.58 -5.01 27.87
CA ASP A 46 -19.16 -5.07 29.27
C ASP A 46 -20.06 -4.22 30.17
N PHE A 47 -20.39 -2.98 29.76
CA PHE A 47 -21.35 -2.16 30.49
C PHE A 47 -22.72 -2.84 30.56
N ASN A 48 -23.19 -3.44 29.46
CA ASN A 48 -24.50 -4.08 29.42
C ASN A 48 -24.60 -5.30 30.36
N LYS A 49 -23.47 -5.94 30.67
CA LYS A 49 -23.38 -7.08 31.61
C LYS A 49 -23.29 -6.67 33.07
N ILE A 50 -22.88 -5.43 33.37
CA ILE A 50 -22.81 -4.92 34.75
C ILE A 50 -24.22 -4.57 35.23
N ALA A 51 -24.70 -5.28 36.26
CA ALA A 51 -26.06 -5.11 36.80
C ALA A 51 -26.42 -3.69 37.27
N LEU A 52 -25.42 -2.88 37.64
CA LEU A 52 -25.59 -1.49 38.08
C LEU A 52 -25.34 -0.46 36.97
N SER A 53 -25.01 -0.88 35.75
CA SER A 53 -24.77 0.08 34.67
C SER A 53 -26.06 0.78 34.26
N LYS A 54 -25.95 2.05 33.88
CA LYS A 54 -27.09 2.78 33.33
C LYS A 54 -27.19 2.42 31.86
N LYS A 55 -28.41 2.20 31.37
CA LYS A 55 -28.69 2.07 29.92
C LYS A 55 -28.09 3.21 29.09
N LYS A 56 -27.96 4.40 29.69
CA LYS A 56 -27.31 5.57 29.07
C LYS A 56 -25.83 5.31 28.76
N ASP A 57 -25.10 4.60 29.60
CA ASP A 57 -23.66 4.37 29.44
C ASP A 57 -23.40 3.41 28.26
N VAL A 58 -24.20 2.34 28.16
CA VAL A 58 -24.21 1.43 26.99
C VAL A 58 -24.52 2.19 25.71
N LYS A 59 -25.60 3.00 25.71
CA LYS A 59 -26.00 3.78 24.55
C LYS A 59 -24.93 4.79 24.12
N ASN A 60 -24.28 5.45 25.07
CA ASN A 60 -23.18 6.39 24.78
C ASN A 60 -21.99 5.68 24.12
N ALA A 61 -21.60 4.50 24.62
CA ALA A 61 -20.53 3.72 24.02
C ALA A 61 -20.86 3.27 22.58
N LEU A 62 -22.09 2.80 22.35
CA LEU A 62 -22.57 2.45 21.01
C LEU A 62 -22.61 3.65 20.05
N ASN A 63 -23.12 4.80 20.50
CA ASN A 63 -23.15 6.02 19.68
C ASN A 63 -21.73 6.43 19.24
N ARG A 64 -20.76 6.39 20.16
CA ARG A 64 -19.35 6.67 19.82
C ARG A 64 -18.78 5.66 18.83
N ALA A 65 -19.17 4.39 18.93
CA ALA A 65 -18.76 3.37 17.96
C ALA A 65 -19.32 3.68 16.56
N VAL A 66 -20.59 4.11 16.46
CA VAL A 66 -21.21 4.52 15.20
C VAL A 66 -20.47 5.71 14.59
N GLU A 67 -20.23 6.77 15.36
CA GLU A 67 -19.47 7.95 14.91
C GLU A 67 -18.06 7.56 14.41
N LEU A 68 -17.39 6.64 15.11
CA LEU A 68 -16.08 6.15 14.68
C LEU A 68 -16.16 5.28 13.41
N GLY A 69 -17.24 4.51 13.25
CA GLY A 69 -17.52 3.74 12.04
C GLY A 69 -17.64 4.63 10.80
N GLU A 70 -18.33 5.77 10.93
CA GLU A 70 -18.44 6.75 9.84
C GLU A 70 -17.06 7.32 9.44
N ILE A 71 -16.18 7.57 10.42
CA ILE A 71 -14.80 8.01 10.14
C ILE A 71 -14.01 6.91 9.42
N ILE A 72 -14.15 5.64 9.86
CA ILE A 72 -13.51 4.49 9.20
C ILE A 72 -13.93 4.39 7.73
N ASP A 73 -15.22 4.57 7.44
CA ASP A 73 -15.74 4.53 6.07
C ASP A 73 -15.10 5.60 5.17
N GLU A 74 -14.91 6.82 5.68
CA GLU A 74 -14.22 7.88 4.92
C GLU A 74 -12.74 7.57 4.68
N VAL A 75 -12.05 6.92 5.63
CA VAL A 75 -10.66 6.47 5.45
C VAL A 75 -10.57 5.39 4.39
N ILE A 76 -11.49 4.41 4.40
CA ILE A 76 -11.55 3.37 3.37
C ILE A 76 -11.74 4.00 1.98
N LYS A 77 -12.66 4.96 1.85
CA LYS A 77 -12.87 5.70 0.58
C LYS A 77 -11.61 6.43 0.12
N SER A 78 -10.84 7.03 1.03
CA SER A 78 -9.57 7.71 0.72
C SER A 78 -8.51 6.73 0.19
N ILE A 79 -8.34 5.59 0.87
CA ILE A 79 -7.41 4.53 0.44
C ILE A 79 -7.83 3.97 -0.92
N ASP A 80 -9.12 3.73 -1.12
CA ASP A 80 -9.64 3.18 -2.37
C ASP A 80 -9.41 4.09 -3.58
N ARG A 81 -9.49 5.42 -3.38
CA ARG A 81 -9.13 6.38 -4.44
C ARG A 81 -7.64 6.40 -4.72
N SER A 82 -6.82 6.17 -3.70
CA SER A 82 -5.37 6.29 -3.78
C SER A 82 -4.68 5.00 -4.27
N LYS A 83 -5.26 3.81 -4.05
CA LYS A 83 -4.64 2.54 -4.44
C LYS A 83 -4.48 2.35 -5.96
N CYS A 84 -5.38 2.91 -6.77
CA CYS A 84 -5.40 2.67 -8.22
C CYS A 84 -4.11 3.11 -8.92
N VAL A 85 -3.56 4.27 -8.55
CA VAL A 85 -2.38 4.82 -9.21
C VAL A 85 -1.11 4.06 -8.80
N ILE A 86 -0.99 3.63 -7.54
CA ILE A 86 0.16 2.84 -7.09
C ILE A 86 0.17 1.43 -7.68
N LEU A 87 -1.00 0.79 -7.78
CA LEU A 87 -1.10 -0.51 -8.46
C LEU A 87 -0.65 -0.40 -9.92
N ASN A 88 -1.09 0.63 -10.63
CA ASN A 88 -0.66 0.88 -12.01
C ASN A 88 0.84 1.14 -12.12
N TYR A 89 1.42 1.94 -11.21
CA TYR A 89 2.87 2.15 -11.18
C TYR A 89 3.64 0.85 -10.97
N ASN A 90 3.20 0.01 -10.03
CA ASN A 90 3.86 -1.26 -9.74
C ASN A 90 3.82 -2.22 -10.93
N VAL A 91 2.69 -2.27 -11.65
CA VAL A 91 2.55 -3.06 -12.89
C VAL A 91 3.54 -2.54 -13.94
N LEU A 92 3.52 -1.24 -14.26
CA LEU A 92 4.41 -0.65 -15.26
C LEU A 92 5.89 -0.84 -14.90
N LYS A 93 6.23 -0.72 -13.61
CA LYS A 93 7.58 -0.96 -13.11
C LYS A 93 7.99 -2.42 -13.30
N ALA A 94 7.11 -3.38 -13.00
CA ALA A 94 7.38 -4.80 -13.19
C ALA A 94 7.61 -5.13 -14.68
N GLU A 95 6.72 -4.67 -15.56
CA GLU A 95 6.85 -4.85 -17.02
C GLU A 95 8.16 -4.27 -17.56
N ALA A 96 8.56 -3.07 -17.09
CA ALA A 96 9.82 -2.46 -17.47
C ALA A 96 11.04 -3.29 -17.03
N LEU A 97 11.01 -3.82 -15.80
CA LEU A 97 12.08 -4.66 -15.27
C LEU A 97 12.18 -5.99 -16.01
N GLU A 98 11.05 -6.63 -16.33
CA GLU A 98 11.01 -7.86 -17.11
C GLU A 98 11.65 -7.66 -18.50
N LYS A 99 11.35 -6.55 -19.16
CA LYS A 99 11.93 -6.21 -20.46
C LYS A 99 13.45 -6.01 -20.38
N ILE A 100 13.92 -5.27 -19.37
CA ILE A 100 15.35 -5.03 -19.15
C ILE A 100 16.08 -6.35 -18.88
N LEU A 101 15.52 -7.18 -18.01
CA LEU A 101 16.08 -8.49 -17.68
C LEU A 101 16.16 -9.40 -18.92
N GLY A 102 15.12 -9.41 -19.76
CA GLY A 102 15.10 -10.17 -21.01
C GLY A 102 16.24 -9.75 -21.95
N THR A 103 16.52 -8.46 -22.06
CA THR A 103 17.64 -7.94 -22.86
C THR A 103 18.99 -8.41 -22.31
N ILE A 104 19.21 -8.26 -21.00
CA ILE A 104 20.46 -8.68 -20.34
C ILE A 104 20.70 -10.17 -20.55
N VAL A 105 19.68 -11.01 -20.33
CA VAL A 105 19.78 -12.46 -20.52
C VAL A 105 20.07 -12.80 -21.98
N ALA A 106 19.45 -12.12 -22.94
CA ALA A 106 19.72 -12.34 -24.36
C ALA A 106 21.18 -12.00 -24.74
N GLU A 107 21.73 -10.91 -24.20
CA GLU A 107 23.13 -10.51 -24.40
C GLU A 107 24.10 -11.54 -23.78
N GLU A 108 23.82 -12.02 -22.57
CA GLU A 108 24.63 -13.07 -21.92
C GLU A 108 24.62 -14.38 -22.70
N VAL A 109 23.44 -14.81 -23.16
CA VAL A 109 23.29 -16.04 -23.97
C VAL A 109 24.05 -15.90 -25.29
N ALA A 110 23.96 -14.74 -25.97
CA ALA A 110 24.68 -14.49 -27.20
C ALA A 110 26.20 -14.58 -26.99
N HIS A 111 26.72 -13.95 -25.93
CA HIS A 111 28.15 -14.02 -25.59
C HIS A 111 28.60 -15.47 -25.31
N ILE A 112 27.80 -16.26 -24.58
CA ILE A 112 28.13 -17.66 -24.29
C ILE A 112 28.18 -18.50 -25.57
N ILE A 113 27.24 -18.28 -26.50
CA ILE A 113 27.20 -18.98 -27.79
C ILE A 113 28.45 -18.66 -28.61
N GLU A 114 28.83 -17.38 -28.74
CA GLU A 114 30.05 -16.98 -29.46
C GLU A 114 31.29 -17.64 -28.87
N LYS A 115 31.45 -17.59 -27.54
CA LYS A 115 32.60 -18.19 -26.86
C LYS A 115 32.70 -19.70 -27.06
N ASN A 116 31.58 -20.41 -27.08
CA ASN A 116 31.55 -21.86 -27.24
C ASN A 116 31.58 -22.31 -28.72
N GLY A 117 31.14 -21.47 -29.66
CA GLY A 117 31.24 -21.72 -31.10
C GLY A 117 32.68 -21.68 -31.58
N VAL A 118 33.47 -20.70 -31.12
CA VAL A 118 34.90 -20.55 -31.46
C VAL A 118 35.75 -21.73 -30.97
N ILE A 119 35.37 -22.38 -29.87
CA ILE A 119 36.10 -23.53 -29.31
C ILE A 119 35.87 -24.82 -30.13
N LYS A 120 34.82 -24.90 -30.95
CA LYS A 120 34.53 -26.10 -31.76
C LYS A 120 35.21 -26.13 -33.12
N GLU A 121 35.88 -25.05 -33.55
CA GLU A 121 36.56 -24.95 -34.85
C GLU A 121 38.10 -25.06 -34.79
N LEU A 122 38.66 -25.46 -33.63
CA LEU A 122 40.09 -25.74 -33.43
C LEU A 122 40.31 -27.22 -33.11
#